data_AF-A0AAE7M8E7-F1
#
_entry.id   AF-A0AAE7M8E7-F1
#
_cell.length_a   1.000
_cell.length_b   1.000
_cell.length_c   1.000
_cell.angle_alpha   90.00
_cell.angle_beta   90.00
_cell.angle_gamma   90.00
#
_symmetry.space_group_name_H-M   'P 1'
#
loop_
_entity.id
_entity.type
_entity.pdbx_description
1 polymer ?
#
loop_
_entity_poly.entity_id
_entity_poly.type
_entity_poly.pdbx_seq_one_letter_code
_entity_poly.pdbx_strand_id
1 'polypeptide(L)'
;MSAETLHNDRSWFASHPDAVVRFRRQRLDEFAGLAARGEQAPVFRPSFSREEALTWVAVVDLFQLLHDANAAADGTRMRLRLRTIPIRGAAARSQAKAELIKAVARELLEQALLDEALHHNLDVA
;
A
#
# COMPACT_ATOMS: atom_id res chain seq x y z
N MET A 1 -0.95 -14.53 -6.90
CA MET A 1 0.27 -13.70 -6.79
C MET A 1 1.47 -14.60 -6.71
N SER A 2 2.33 -14.52 -7.72
CA SER A 2 3.55 -15.30 -7.81
C SER A 2 4.61 -14.88 -6.78
N ALA A 3 5.39 -15.86 -6.32
CA ALA A 3 6.57 -15.62 -5.47
C ALA A 3 7.57 -14.65 -6.13
N GLU A 4 7.66 -14.69 -7.46
CA GLU A 4 8.49 -13.79 -8.26
C GLU A 4 8.09 -12.31 -8.09
N THR A 5 6.79 -12.03 -8.04
CA THR A 5 6.27 -10.67 -7.84
C THR A 5 6.62 -10.13 -6.45
N LEU A 6 6.45 -10.98 -5.42
CA LEU A 6 6.86 -10.65 -4.07
C LEU A 6 8.37 -10.39 -3.97
N HIS A 7 9.17 -11.24 -4.61
CA HIS A 7 10.63 -11.09 -4.64
C HIS A 7 11.04 -9.81 -5.36
N ASN A 8 10.44 -9.48 -6.50
CA ASN A 8 10.77 -8.25 -7.25
C ASN A 8 10.52 -6.98 -6.43
N ASP A 9 9.39 -6.90 -5.72
CA ASP A 9 9.11 -5.76 -4.85
C ASP A 9 10.06 -5.72 -3.66
N ARG A 10 10.35 -6.87 -3.06
CA ARG A 10 11.32 -6.96 -1.95
C ARG A 10 12.69 -6.44 -2.38
N SER A 11 13.21 -6.91 -3.50
CA SER A 11 14.53 -6.50 -4.02
C SER A 11 14.56 -5.02 -4.40
N TRP A 12 13.46 -4.47 -4.92
CA TRP A 12 13.39 -3.03 -5.23
C TRP A 12 13.41 -2.15 -3.98
N PHE A 13 12.65 -2.50 -2.93
CA PHE A 13 12.71 -1.74 -1.67
C PHE A 13 14.06 -1.91 -0.95
N ALA A 14 14.72 -3.07 -1.09
CA ALA A 14 16.06 -3.26 -0.56
C ALA A 14 17.10 -2.33 -1.22
N SER A 15 16.93 -2.01 -2.52
CA SER A 15 17.78 -1.04 -3.22
C SER A 15 17.33 0.41 -3.07
N HIS A 16 16.16 0.67 -2.46
CA HIS A 16 15.61 2.00 -2.22
C HIS A 16 15.12 2.09 -0.77
N PRO A 17 16.03 2.10 0.22
CA PRO A 17 15.66 1.97 1.64
C PRO A 17 14.73 3.08 2.13
N ASP A 18 14.86 4.30 1.60
CA ASP A 18 14.02 5.44 1.98
C ASP A 18 12.68 5.51 1.22
N ALA A 19 12.42 4.56 0.32
CA ALA A 19 11.19 4.56 -0.45
C ALA A 19 10.04 3.96 0.35
N VAL A 20 9.00 4.77 0.59
CA VAL A 20 7.73 4.31 1.18
C VAL A 20 6.81 3.68 0.13
N VAL A 21 6.84 4.20 -1.10
CA VAL A 21 5.89 3.82 -2.16
C VAL A 21 6.64 3.46 -3.44
N ARG A 22 6.23 2.36 -4.07
CA ARG A 22 6.63 1.97 -5.42
C ARG A 22 5.42 1.93 -6.35
N PHE A 23 5.46 2.71 -7.43
CA PHE A 23 4.50 2.60 -8.53
C PHE A 23 5.08 1.73 -9.65
N ARG A 24 4.36 0.71 -10.08
CA ARG A 24 4.75 -0.12 -11.25
C ARG A 24 3.54 -0.68 -11.98
N ARG A 25 3.77 -1.25 -13.16
CA ARG A 25 2.73 -2.01 -13.88
C ARG A 25 2.23 -3.19 -13.03
N GLN A 26 0.93 -3.43 -13.09
CA GLN A 26 0.29 -4.59 -12.49
C GLN A 26 0.72 -5.86 -13.21
N ARG A 27 0.94 -6.95 -12.47
CA ARG A 27 1.12 -8.30 -13.04
C ARG A 27 -0.22 -9.04 -13.13
N LEU A 28 -0.33 -9.95 -14.10
CA LEU A 28 -1.61 -10.57 -14.48
C LEU A 28 -2.30 -11.29 -13.31
N ASP A 29 -1.52 -11.93 -12.43
CA ASP A 29 -1.98 -12.76 -11.32
C ASP A 29 -1.89 -12.06 -9.95
N GLU A 30 -1.60 -10.76 -9.94
CA GLU A 30 -1.24 -10.02 -8.74
C GLU A 30 -2.34 -10.04 -7.67
N PHE A 31 -3.60 -9.98 -8.08
CA PHE A 31 -4.78 -10.02 -7.20
C PHE A 31 -5.65 -11.26 -7.41
N ALA A 32 -5.15 -12.28 -8.13
CA ALA A 32 -5.91 -13.49 -8.41
C ALA A 32 -6.43 -14.18 -7.13
N GLY A 33 -5.65 -14.14 -6.04
CA GLY A 33 -6.04 -14.72 -4.76
C GLY A 33 -7.13 -13.97 -3.99
N LEU A 34 -7.33 -12.67 -4.28
CA LEU A 34 -8.47 -11.91 -3.75
C LEU A 34 -9.71 -12.20 -4.60
N ALA A 35 -9.54 -12.18 -5.93
CA ALA A 35 -10.62 -12.50 -6.87
C ALA A 35 -11.20 -13.90 -6.64
N ALA A 36 -10.35 -14.90 -6.32
CA ALA A 36 -10.79 -16.26 -5.99
C ALA A 36 -11.66 -16.34 -4.71
N ARG A 37 -11.60 -15.33 -3.83
CA ARG A 37 -12.43 -15.22 -2.61
C ARG A 37 -13.65 -14.32 -2.80
N GLY A 38 -13.88 -13.81 -4.02
CA GLY A 38 -14.91 -12.81 -4.28
C GLY A 38 -14.56 -11.40 -3.78
N GLU A 39 -13.32 -11.18 -3.35
CA GLU A 39 -12.85 -9.88 -2.85
C GLU A 39 -12.31 -9.02 -3.99
N GLN A 40 -12.46 -7.70 -3.84
CA GLN A 40 -11.89 -6.73 -4.76
C GLN A 40 -10.59 -6.17 -4.20
N ALA A 41 -9.59 -6.04 -5.07
CA ALA A 41 -8.35 -5.38 -4.69
C ALA A 41 -8.60 -3.89 -4.38
N PRO A 42 -7.99 -3.34 -3.31
CA PRO A 42 -8.15 -1.94 -2.96
C PRO A 42 -7.64 -1.04 -4.08
N VAL A 43 -8.29 0.11 -4.27
CA VAL A 43 -8.00 1.04 -5.36
C VAL A 43 -7.51 2.36 -4.79
N PHE A 44 -6.45 2.90 -5.38
CA PHE A 44 -5.99 4.26 -5.16
C PHE A 44 -6.03 5.05 -6.48
N ARG A 45 -6.79 6.15 -6.48
CA ARG A 45 -6.84 7.09 -7.60
C ARG A 45 -6.32 8.45 -7.13
N PRO A 46 -5.19 8.94 -7.66
CA PRO A 46 -4.71 10.29 -7.38
C PRO A 46 -5.76 11.35 -7.77
N SER A 47 -5.73 12.50 -7.11
CA SER A 47 -6.68 13.61 -7.33
C SER A 47 -6.68 14.13 -8.78
N PHE A 48 -5.53 14.06 -9.45
CA PHE A 48 -5.36 14.47 -10.85
C PHE A 48 -5.77 13.38 -11.87
N SER A 49 -6.18 12.20 -11.40
CA SER A 49 -6.53 11.09 -12.28
C SER A 49 -7.78 11.39 -13.11
N ARG A 50 -7.76 10.93 -14.36
CA ARG A 50 -8.95 10.87 -15.23
C ARG A 50 -9.53 9.46 -15.20
N GLU A 51 -10.58 9.21 -15.97
CA GLU A 51 -11.10 7.87 -16.24
C GLU A 51 -10.09 7.05 -17.05
N GLU A 52 -9.05 6.59 -16.36
CA GLU A 52 -8.01 5.72 -16.88
C GLU A 52 -8.13 4.32 -16.26
N ALA A 53 -7.68 3.33 -17.04
CA ALA A 53 -7.66 1.94 -16.64
C ALA A 53 -6.66 1.70 -15.50
N LEU A 54 -7.10 0.96 -14.48
CA LEU A 54 -6.31 0.57 -13.31
C LEU A 54 -5.35 -0.58 -13.67
N THR A 55 -4.28 -0.24 -14.38
CA THR A 55 -3.28 -1.15 -14.95
C THR A 55 -1.95 -1.14 -14.18
N TRP A 56 -1.86 -0.31 -13.13
CA TRP A 56 -0.68 -0.18 -12.28
C TRP A 56 -1.00 -0.59 -10.85
N VAL A 57 0.05 -0.84 -10.07
CA VAL A 57 -0.02 -1.11 -8.64
C VAL A 57 0.85 -0.09 -7.91
N ALA A 58 0.29 0.45 -6.84
CA ALA A 58 1.03 1.13 -5.80
C ALA A 58 1.33 0.14 -4.68
N VAL A 59 2.60 -0.12 -4.43
CA VAL A 59 3.08 -0.94 -3.30
C VAL A 59 3.55 0.01 -2.21
N VAL A 60 2.97 -0.10 -1.01
CA VAL A 60 3.31 0.74 0.15
C VAL A 60 3.98 -0.14 1.19
N ASP A 61 5.19 0.22 1.62
CA ASP A 61 5.86 -0.39 2.76
C ASP A 61 5.35 0.28 4.04
N LEU A 62 4.56 -0.45 4.83
CA LEU A 62 3.88 0.13 5.99
C LEU A 62 4.84 0.48 7.12
N PHE A 63 5.88 -0.30 7.31
CA PHE A 63 6.87 -0.03 8.35
C PHE A 63 7.72 1.18 8.00
N GLN A 64 8.07 1.33 6.72
CA GLN A 64 8.74 2.55 6.25
C GLN A 64 7.84 3.79 6.39
N LEU A 65 6.52 3.65 6.19
CA LEU A 65 5.56 4.73 6.41
C LEU A 65 5.51 5.15 7.89
N LEU A 66 5.54 4.18 8.80
CA LEU A 66 5.48 4.40 10.25
C LEU A 66 6.83 4.80 10.87
N HIS A 67 7.91 4.87 10.08
CA HIS A 67 9.28 5.09 10.55
C HIS A 67 9.72 4.08 11.63
N ASP A 68 9.22 2.85 11.54
CA ASP A 68 9.59 1.79 12.47
C ASP A 68 10.96 1.20 12.09
N ALA A 69 11.99 1.64 12.81
CA ALA A 69 13.36 1.17 12.62
C ALA A 69 13.55 -0.31 13.01
N ASN A 70 12.70 -0.86 13.89
CA ASN A 70 12.85 -2.22 14.41
C ASN A 70 12.32 -3.27 13.43
N ALA A 71 11.32 -2.93 12.62
CA ALA A 71 10.76 -3.83 11.61
C ALA A 71 11.76 -4.23 10.50
N ALA A 72 12.83 -3.45 10.31
CA ALA A 72 13.91 -3.82 9.42
C ALA A 72 14.78 -4.96 9.98
N ALA A 73 14.91 -5.07 11.31
CA ALA A 73 15.74 -6.05 11.99
C ALA A 73 15.12 -7.46 12.02
N ASP A 74 13.79 -7.54 12.17
CA ASP A 74 13.06 -8.82 12.26
C ASP A 74 12.71 -9.44 10.89
N GLY A 75 13.09 -8.78 9.80
CA GLY A 75 12.85 -9.25 8.42
C GLY A 75 11.38 -9.28 8.00
N THR A 76 10.45 -8.93 8.89
CA THR A 76 9.01 -8.97 8.65
C THR A 76 8.54 -7.62 8.13
N ARG A 77 8.55 -7.46 6.80
CA ARG A 77 8.00 -6.26 6.15
C ARG A 77 6.59 -6.49 5.63
N MET A 78 5.64 -5.71 6.14
CA MET A 78 4.26 -5.68 5.67
C MET A 78 4.10 -4.66 4.54
N ARG A 79 3.51 -5.10 3.43
CA ARG A 79 3.33 -4.25 2.24
C ARG A 79 1.88 -4.28 1.77
N LEU A 80 1.27 -3.10 1.65
CA LEU A 80 -0.02 -2.94 1.00
C LEU A 80 0.15 -2.84 -0.51
N ARG A 81 -0.81 -3.38 -1.25
CA ARG A 81 -0.85 -3.34 -2.72
C ARG A 81 -2.20 -2.82 -3.16
N LEU A 82 -2.19 -1.70 -3.87
CA LEU A 82 -3.41 -1.05 -4.35
C LEU A 82 -3.36 -0.92 -5.87
N ARG A 83 -4.48 -1.16 -6.54
CA ARG A 83 -4.62 -0.87 -7.96
C ARG A 83 -4.65 0.63 -8.18
N THR A 84 -3.96 1.10 -9.22
CA THR A 84 -3.92 2.52 -9.56
C THR A 84 -3.78 2.73 -11.06
N ILE A 85 -3.94 3.97 -11.50
CA ILE A 85 -3.73 4.38 -12.90
C ILE A 85 -2.23 4.49 -13.21
N PRO A 86 -1.83 4.51 -14.48
CA PRO A 86 -0.45 4.83 -14.85
C PRO A 86 -0.04 6.23 -14.36
N ILE A 87 1.01 6.31 -13.53
CA ILE A 87 1.55 7.58 -13.04
C ILE A 87 2.89 7.86 -13.70
N ARG A 88 2.83 8.66 -14.77
CA ARG A 88 3.99 9.02 -15.59
C ARG A 88 4.53 10.37 -15.16
N GLY A 89 5.85 10.50 -15.09
CA GLY A 89 6.54 11.74 -14.70
C GLY A 89 6.84 11.85 -13.20
N ALA A 90 7.93 12.51 -12.87
CA ALA A 90 8.42 12.64 -11.50
C ALA A 90 7.47 13.47 -10.63
N ALA A 91 7.01 14.62 -11.11
CA ALA A 91 6.10 15.50 -10.36
C ALA A 91 4.78 14.80 -9.99
N ALA A 92 4.14 14.14 -10.97
CA ALA A 92 2.91 13.37 -10.74
C ALA A 92 3.11 12.22 -9.75
N ARG A 93 4.26 11.52 -9.82
CA ARG A 93 4.61 10.47 -8.85
C ARG A 93 4.82 11.02 -7.45
N SER A 94 5.47 12.17 -7.30
CA SER A 94 5.66 12.82 -6.00
C SER A 94 4.33 13.24 -5.38
N GLN A 95 3.44 13.86 -6.17
CA GLN A 95 2.10 14.22 -5.73
C GLN A 95 1.27 12.99 -5.33
N ALA A 96 1.20 11.99 -6.21
CA ALA A 96 0.47 10.75 -5.93
C ALA A 96 1.02 9.99 -4.71
N LYS A 97 2.35 10.00 -4.50
CA LYS A 97 2.98 9.43 -3.32
C LYS A 97 2.49 10.15 -2.05
N ALA A 98 2.49 11.48 -2.04
CA ALA A 98 2.04 12.25 -0.88
C ALA A 98 0.56 12.00 -0.57
N GLU A 99 -0.29 11.99 -1.60
CA GLU A 99 -1.72 11.68 -1.47
C GLU A 99 -1.95 10.27 -0.93
N LEU A 100 -1.22 9.27 -1.46
CA LEU A 100 -1.33 7.88 -1.02
C LEU A 100 -0.89 7.70 0.43
N ILE A 101 0.25 8.28 0.83
CA ILE A 101 0.74 8.21 2.21
C ILE A 101 -0.30 8.83 3.15
N LYS A 102 -0.86 10.00 2.80
CA LYS A 102 -1.89 10.65 3.60
C LYS A 102 -3.16 9.79 3.73
N ALA A 103 -3.60 9.19 2.63
CA ALA A 103 -4.78 8.31 2.63
C ALA A 103 -4.57 7.06 3.49
N VAL A 104 -3.41 6.40 3.35
CA VAL A 104 -3.07 5.21 4.15
C VAL A 104 -2.92 5.56 5.63
N ALA A 105 -2.20 6.64 5.96
CA ALA A 105 -2.04 7.07 7.35
C ALA A 105 -3.37 7.43 8.01
N ARG A 106 -4.27 8.08 7.26
CA ARG A 106 -5.62 8.40 7.72
C ARG A 106 -6.42 7.14 8.03
N GLU A 107 -6.46 6.18 7.10
CA GLU A 107 -7.17 4.91 7.30
C GLU A 107 -6.61 4.15 8.53
N LEU A 108 -5.29 4.05 8.65
CA LEU A 108 -4.66 3.39 9.80
C LEU A 108 -5.01 4.06 11.12
N LEU A 109 -5.06 5.40 11.16
CA LEU A 109 -5.46 6.15 12.35
C LEU A 109 -6.94 5.93 12.67
N GLU A 110 -7.81 5.95 11.65
CA GLU A 110 -9.25 5.71 11.82
C GLU A 110 -9.52 4.30 12.37
N GLN A 111 -8.81 3.28 11.87
CA GLN A 111 -8.89 1.91 12.40
C GLN A 111 -8.38 1.83 13.85
N ALA A 112 -7.25 2.47 14.18
CA ALA A 112 -6.71 2.46 15.53
C ALA A 112 -7.66 3.12 16.56
N LEU A 113 -8.29 4.23 16.19
CA LEU A 113 -9.29 4.91 17.03
C LEU A 113 -10.56 4.07 17.20
N LEU A 114 -10.98 3.38 16.14
CA LEU A 114 -12.13 2.47 16.19
C LEU A 114 -11.84 1.28 17.12
N ASP A 115 -10.66 0.68 17.00
CA ASP A 115 -10.21 -0.40 17.87
C ASP A 115 -10.17 0.05 19.33
N GLU A 116 -9.59 1.21 19.64
CA GLU A 116 -9.56 1.78 21.00
C GLU A 116 -10.97 1.97 21.57
N ALA A 117 -11.88 2.53 20.77
CA ALA A 117 -13.27 2.72 21.18
C ALA A 117 -14.01 1.39 21.44
N LEU A 118 -13.73 0.35 20.66
CA LEU A 118 -14.31 -0.98 20.86
C LEU A 118 -13.78 -1.65 22.14
N HIS A 119 -12.48 -1.55 22.41
CA HIS A 119 -11.88 -2.13 23.61
C HIS A 119 -12.32 -1.38 24.89
N HIS A 120 -12.47 -0.06 24.83
CA HIS A 120 -12.96 0.72 25.98
C HIS A 120 -14.42 0.39 26.35
N ASN A 121 -15.26 0.00 25.39
CA ASN A 121 -16.64 -0.43 25.66
C ASN A 121 -16.75 -1.84 26.27
N LEU A 122 -15.72 -2.67 26.13
CA LEU A 122 -15.68 -4.02 26.72
C LEU A 122 -15.19 -4.01 28.18
N ASP A 123 -14.43 -3.00 28.58
CA ASP A 123 -13.94 -2.85 29.97
C ASP A 123 -14.95 -2.16 30.92
N VAL A 124 -16.07 -1.65 30.39
CA VAL A 124 -17.11 -0.91 31.14
C VAL A 124 -18.42 -1.71 31.31
N ALA A 125 -18.46 -2.96 30.80
CA ALA A 125 -19.60 -3.88 30.93
C ALA A 125 -19.32 -5.02 31.91
#